data_AF-A0A2K2EYU1-F1
#
_entry.id   AF-A0A2K2EYU1-F1
#
_cell.length_a   1.000
_cell.length_b   1.000
_cell.length_c   1.000
_cell.angle_alpha   90.00
_cell.angle_beta   90.00
_cell.angle_gamma   90.00
#
_symmetry.space_group_name_H-M   'P 1'
#
loop_
_entity.id
_entity.type
_entity.pdbx_description
1 polymer ?
#
loop_
_entity_poly.entity_id
_entity_poly.type
_entity_poly.pdbx_seq_one_letter_code
_entity_poly.pdbx_strand_id
1 'polypeptide(L)'
;MTCLCYFCVSTIRDISSVIIPVQRFSNNSLIRQMVDNRIFDTLKNDVPSINNIKNNSLSRYFMVLSFLQDAGLLDEKTNCLLSELEGISPEGIDVVHSFNLLCNIKFNQTSLNEEIRDINNYFENGKNLYQFLDRTHSNMFLDLVINQMAYPLHYNSSAIRRYLYKAKSKKMFLDITVLDECRYIYEWLPAIHQVKSAFSNPSWQYIFRFALDGLVKNRYLYNNEFFFQGSVISNDIEGFSNKTIVEREVIY
;
A
#
# COMPACT_ATOMS: atom_id res chain seq x y z
N MET A 1 8.77 -12.61 -24.24
CA MET A 1 9.74 -11.57 -23.78
C MET A 1 9.04 -10.33 -23.21
N THR A 2 7.90 -9.91 -23.76
CA THR A 2 7.11 -8.75 -23.29
C THR A 2 6.57 -8.89 -21.86
N CYS A 3 6.10 -10.08 -21.46
CA CYS A 3 5.64 -10.33 -20.09
C CYS A 3 6.73 -10.19 -19.03
N LEU A 4 7.96 -10.63 -19.31
CA LEU A 4 9.06 -10.55 -18.35
C LEU A 4 9.43 -9.09 -18.05
N CYS A 5 9.51 -8.24 -19.09
CA CYS A 5 9.78 -6.82 -18.91
C CYS A 5 8.64 -6.09 -18.18
N TYR A 6 7.39 -6.50 -18.42
CA TYR A 6 6.25 -5.97 -17.66
C TYR A 6 6.32 -6.35 -16.18
N PHE A 7 6.63 -7.63 -15.90
CA PHE A 7 6.81 -8.13 -14.54
C PHE A 7 7.90 -7.35 -13.79
N CYS A 8 9.11 -7.24 -14.34
CA CYS A 8 10.21 -6.52 -13.68
C CYS A 8 9.84 -5.06 -13.35
N VAL A 9 9.16 -4.36 -14.27
CA VAL A 9 8.77 -2.96 -14.05
C VAL A 9 7.65 -2.84 -13.03
N SER A 10 6.69 -3.78 -13.00
CA SER A 10 5.67 -3.83 -11.95
C SER A 10 6.32 -4.07 -10.59
N THR A 11 7.24 -5.04 -10.50
CA THR A 11 7.96 -5.35 -9.27
C THR A 11 8.74 -4.15 -8.75
N ILE A 12 9.43 -3.38 -9.59
CA ILE A 12 10.14 -2.16 -9.17
C ILE A 12 9.17 -1.15 -8.52
N ARG A 13 7.97 -0.99 -9.09
CA ARG A 13 6.95 -0.10 -8.53
C ARG A 13 6.37 -0.63 -7.22
N ASP A 14 6.14 -1.93 -7.13
CA ASP A 14 5.64 -2.56 -5.90
C ASP A 14 6.70 -2.50 -4.78
N ILE A 15 7.98 -2.63 -5.12
CA ILE A 15 9.11 -2.44 -4.19
C ILE A 15 9.06 -1.04 -3.58
N SER A 16 8.95 0.00 -4.42
CA SER A 16 8.98 1.40 -3.96
C SER A 16 7.71 1.85 -3.25
N SER A 17 6.54 1.35 -3.66
CA SER A 17 5.23 1.82 -3.19
C SER A 17 4.59 0.97 -2.10
N VAL A 18 5.01 -0.29 -1.95
CA VAL A 18 4.42 -1.23 -0.97
C VAL A 18 5.47 -2.00 -0.19
N ILE A 19 6.35 -2.78 -0.83
CA ILE A 19 7.18 -3.78 -0.13
C ILE A 19 8.13 -3.11 0.88
N ILE A 20 8.97 -2.18 0.41
CA ILE A 20 9.89 -1.44 1.28
C ILE A 20 9.14 -0.57 2.29
N PRO A 21 8.09 0.17 1.90
CA PRO A 21 7.25 0.91 2.86
C PRO A 21 6.66 0.03 3.98
N VAL A 22 6.14 -1.15 3.68
CA VAL A 22 5.57 -2.07 4.68
C VAL A 22 6.65 -2.59 5.64
N GLN A 23 7.85 -2.88 5.12
CA GLN A 23 9.00 -3.24 5.95
C GLN A 23 9.43 -2.06 6.85
N ARG A 24 9.52 -0.85 6.30
CA ARG A 24 9.84 0.37 7.08
C ARG A 24 8.81 0.64 8.16
N PHE A 25 7.53 0.48 7.86
CA PHE A 25 6.44 0.63 8.82
C PHE A 25 6.61 -0.33 10.00
N SER A 26 6.86 -1.60 9.72
CA SER A 26 7.01 -2.63 10.75
C SER A 26 8.21 -2.39 11.67
N ASN A 27 9.24 -1.76 11.13
CA ASN A 27 10.46 -1.39 11.85
C ASN A 27 10.45 0.02 12.44
N ASN A 28 9.37 0.79 12.23
CA ASN A 28 9.24 2.13 12.77
C ASN A 28 8.99 2.07 14.29
N SER A 29 9.79 2.78 15.08
CA SER A 29 9.67 2.80 16.54
C SER A 29 8.29 3.27 17.04
N LEU A 30 7.60 4.09 16.24
CA LEU A 30 6.28 4.62 16.56
C LEU A 30 5.16 3.57 16.43
N ILE A 31 5.42 2.39 15.84
CA ILE A 31 4.36 1.37 15.65
C ILE A 31 3.77 0.92 16.97
N ARG A 32 4.58 0.90 18.04
CA ARG A 32 4.17 0.55 19.41
C ARG A 32 3.15 1.53 20.01
N GLN A 33 3.00 2.71 19.41
CA GLN A 33 1.95 3.65 19.77
C GLN A 33 0.60 3.26 19.15
N MET A 34 0.57 2.45 18.10
CA MET A 34 -0.66 2.01 17.42
C MET A 34 -1.14 0.63 17.84
N VAL A 35 -0.20 -0.30 18.07
CA VAL A 35 -0.49 -1.72 18.30
C VAL A 35 -0.01 -2.18 19.67
N ASP A 36 -0.72 -3.13 20.25
CA ASP A 36 -0.28 -3.85 21.44
C ASP A 36 0.95 -4.71 21.12
N ASN A 37 1.93 -4.74 22.02
CA ASN A 37 3.15 -5.55 21.88
C ASN A 37 2.86 -7.04 21.63
N ARG A 38 1.71 -7.55 22.08
CA ARG A 38 1.28 -8.94 21.85
C ARG A 38 1.11 -9.30 20.37
N ILE A 39 0.96 -8.31 19.48
CA ILE A 39 0.79 -8.54 18.04
C ILE A 39 2.05 -9.17 17.41
N PHE A 40 3.22 -8.87 17.97
CA PHE A 40 4.49 -9.41 17.46
C PHE A 40 4.68 -10.89 17.81
N ASP A 41 3.98 -11.39 18.83
CA ASP A 41 4.02 -12.80 19.23
C ASP A 41 3.04 -13.68 18.43
N THR A 42 2.11 -13.08 17.68
CA THR A 42 0.98 -13.76 17.01
C THR A 42 1.14 -13.87 15.48
N LEU A 43 2.37 -13.85 14.98
CA LEU A 43 2.67 -13.90 13.54
C LEU A 43 2.57 -15.30 12.91
N LYS A 44 1.82 -16.24 13.49
CA LYS A 44 1.61 -17.55 12.86
C LYS A 44 0.40 -17.53 11.94
N ASN A 45 0.60 -17.99 10.72
CA ASN A 45 -0.41 -17.98 9.67
C ASN A 45 -1.11 -19.33 9.52
N ASP A 46 -2.42 -19.29 9.39
CA ASP A 46 -3.24 -20.44 9.02
C ASP A 46 -3.87 -20.24 7.64
N VAL A 47 -4.09 -21.34 6.93
CA VAL A 47 -4.67 -21.35 5.57
C VAL A 47 -6.01 -20.60 5.49
N PRO A 48 -6.94 -20.72 6.47
CA PRO A 48 -8.17 -19.93 6.48
C PRO A 48 -7.93 -18.42 6.47
N SER A 49 -7.03 -17.89 7.31
CA SER A 49 -6.75 -16.45 7.34
C SER A 49 -6.16 -15.95 6.02
N ILE A 50 -5.27 -16.73 5.40
CA ILE A 50 -4.69 -16.39 4.09
C ILE A 50 -5.79 -16.32 3.00
N ASN A 51 -6.73 -17.25 3.02
CA ASN A 51 -7.82 -17.28 2.03
C ASN A 51 -8.86 -16.18 2.24
N ASN A 52 -8.95 -15.62 3.45
CA ASN A 52 -9.82 -14.48 3.76
C ASN A 52 -9.28 -13.15 3.24
N ILE A 53 -8.00 -13.06 2.89
CA ILE A 53 -7.40 -11.86 2.29
C ILE A 53 -7.96 -11.67 0.88
N LYS A 54 -8.88 -10.73 0.74
CA LYS A 54 -9.49 -10.35 -0.54
C LYS A 54 -8.85 -9.07 -1.05
N ASN A 55 -8.64 -9.00 -2.37
CA ASN A 55 -8.18 -7.81 -3.09
C ASN A 55 -6.77 -7.28 -2.72
N ASN A 56 -5.99 -7.99 -1.90
CA ASN A 56 -4.60 -7.67 -1.57
C ASN A 56 -3.69 -8.81 -2.07
N SER A 57 -3.25 -8.73 -3.33
CA SER A 57 -2.49 -9.80 -3.97
C SER A 57 -1.08 -10.01 -3.42
N LEU A 58 -0.33 -8.93 -3.15
CA LEU A 58 1.00 -8.99 -2.55
C LEU A 58 0.91 -9.44 -1.10
N SER A 59 -0.03 -8.90 -0.32
CA SER A 59 -0.19 -9.34 1.07
C SER A 59 -0.51 -10.83 1.13
N ARG A 60 -1.43 -11.31 0.29
CA ARG A 60 -1.73 -12.75 0.19
C ARG A 60 -0.50 -13.58 -0.23
N TYR A 61 0.27 -13.09 -1.19
CA TYR A 61 1.50 -13.75 -1.64
C TYR A 61 2.51 -13.91 -0.50
N PHE A 62 2.84 -12.83 0.22
CA PHE A 62 3.78 -12.89 1.35
C PHE A 62 3.26 -13.74 2.52
N MET A 63 1.95 -13.75 2.75
CA MET A 63 1.35 -14.62 3.76
C MET A 63 1.48 -16.11 3.39
N VAL A 64 1.33 -16.47 2.11
CA VAL A 64 1.62 -17.83 1.63
C VAL A 64 3.10 -18.17 1.80
N LEU A 65 4.00 -17.24 1.48
CA LEU A 65 5.44 -17.45 1.67
C LEU A 65 5.79 -17.69 3.13
N SER A 66 5.23 -16.90 4.05
CA SER A 66 5.39 -17.09 5.50
C SER A 66 4.96 -18.50 5.92
N PHE A 67 3.78 -18.94 5.49
CA PHE A 67 3.28 -20.28 5.80
C PHE A 67 4.18 -21.40 5.25
N LEU A 68 4.69 -21.25 4.02
CA LEU A 68 5.60 -22.21 3.42
C LEU A 68 6.98 -22.20 4.09
N GLN A 69 7.45 -21.04 4.54
CA GLN A 69 8.70 -20.87 5.29
C GLN A 69 8.62 -21.62 6.63
N ASP A 70 7.54 -21.42 7.38
CA ASP A 70 7.29 -22.12 8.65
C ASP A 70 7.19 -23.64 8.47
N ALA A 71 6.69 -24.10 7.32
CA ALA A 71 6.61 -25.52 6.96
C ALA A 71 7.93 -26.10 6.39
N GLY A 72 8.96 -25.27 6.16
CA GLY A 72 10.22 -25.70 5.55
C GLY A 72 10.09 -26.11 4.07
N LEU A 73 9.12 -25.54 3.34
CA LEU A 73 8.77 -25.92 1.97
C LEU A 73 9.25 -24.91 0.90
N LEU A 74 9.96 -23.85 1.30
CA LEU A 74 10.52 -22.89 0.34
C LEU A 74 11.73 -23.44 -0.39
N ASP A 75 11.78 -23.24 -1.71
CA ASP A 75 12.93 -23.59 -2.52
C ASP A 75 14.04 -22.54 -2.42
N GLU A 76 15.25 -22.92 -2.84
CA GLU A 76 16.45 -22.07 -2.77
C GLU A 76 16.29 -20.74 -3.52
N LYS A 77 15.58 -20.75 -4.66
CA LYS A 77 15.36 -19.53 -5.46
C LYS A 77 14.44 -18.54 -4.76
N THR A 78 13.38 -19.03 -4.11
CA THR A 78 12.48 -18.17 -3.35
C THR A 78 13.18 -17.58 -2.13
N ASN A 79 13.99 -18.38 -1.42
CA ASN A 79 14.81 -17.87 -0.32
C ASN A 79 15.82 -16.82 -0.78
N CYS A 80 16.47 -17.03 -1.94
CA CYS A 80 17.35 -16.05 -2.54
C CYS A 80 16.60 -14.74 -2.88
N LEU A 81 15.43 -14.83 -3.52
CA LEU A 81 14.60 -13.65 -3.81
C LEU A 81 14.20 -12.89 -2.54
N LEU A 82 13.81 -13.59 -1.48
CA LEU A 82 13.44 -12.97 -0.20
C LEU A 82 14.63 -12.22 0.41
N SER A 83 15.82 -12.84 0.40
CA SER A 83 17.05 -12.19 0.88
C SER A 83 17.43 -10.95 0.04
N GLU A 84 17.16 -10.96 -1.27
CA GLU A 84 17.39 -9.79 -2.12
C GLU A 84 16.37 -8.67 -1.87
N LEU A 85 15.12 -9.01 -1.54
CA LEU A 85 14.05 -8.05 -1.23
C LEU A 85 14.28 -7.36 0.13
N GLU A 86 14.89 -8.03 1.10
CA GLU A 86 15.28 -7.43 2.39
C GLU A 86 16.36 -6.36 2.26
N GLY A 87 17.18 -6.43 1.20
CA GLY A 87 18.25 -5.49 0.92
C GLY A 87 19.53 -5.74 1.74
N ILE A 88 20.39 -4.72 1.80
CA ILE A 88 21.77 -4.82 2.30
C ILE A 88 21.85 -4.77 3.84
N SER A 89 20.82 -4.23 4.50
CA SER A 89 20.75 -4.02 5.94
C SER A 89 19.41 -4.51 6.50
N PRO A 90 19.27 -5.82 6.77
CA PRO A 90 18.07 -6.35 7.43
C PRO A 90 18.06 -5.87 8.88
N GLU A 91 17.29 -4.83 9.17
CA GLU A 91 17.06 -4.37 10.54
C GLU A 91 15.66 -4.77 10.99
N GLY A 92 15.58 -5.50 12.11
CA GLY A 92 14.35 -5.85 12.82
C GLY A 92 13.51 -6.93 12.14
N ILE A 93 12.30 -6.57 11.71
CA ILE A 93 11.28 -7.45 11.13
C ILE A 93 11.52 -7.55 9.62
N ASP A 94 11.64 -8.79 9.12
CA ASP A 94 11.81 -9.04 7.69
C ASP A 94 10.55 -8.72 6.87
N VAL A 95 10.68 -8.78 5.54
CA VAL A 95 9.58 -8.43 4.61
C VAL A 95 8.37 -9.34 4.82
N VAL A 96 8.58 -10.64 5.01
CA VAL A 96 7.51 -11.64 5.12
C VAL A 96 6.67 -11.39 6.38
N HIS A 97 7.34 -11.24 7.52
CA HIS A 97 6.71 -10.94 8.80
C HIS A 97 6.11 -9.53 8.83
N SER A 98 6.67 -8.58 8.07
CA SER A 98 6.10 -7.23 7.94
C SER A 98 4.72 -7.24 7.25
N PHE A 99 4.55 -8.05 6.20
CA PHE A 99 3.23 -8.21 5.58
C PHE A 99 2.23 -8.94 6.47
N ASN A 100 2.71 -9.87 7.29
CA ASN A 100 1.88 -10.53 8.29
C ASN A 100 1.37 -9.54 9.36
N LEU A 101 2.26 -8.70 9.88
CA LEU A 101 1.90 -7.62 10.78
C LEU A 101 0.87 -6.67 10.16
N LEU A 102 1.08 -6.26 8.90
CA LEU A 102 0.13 -5.42 8.15
C LEU A 102 -1.25 -6.09 8.04
N CYS A 103 -1.29 -7.38 7.69
CA CYS A 103 -2.54 -8.12 7.57
C CYS A 103 -3.27 -8.20 8.92
N ASN A 104 -2.54 -8.45 10.00
CA ASN A 104 -3.13 -8.47 11.34
C ASN A 104 -3.69 -7.10 11.72
N ILE A 105 -2.99 -6.01 11.43
CA ILE A 105 -3.47 -4.64 11.71
C ILE A 105 -4.75 -4.32 10.92
N LYS A 106 -4.80 -4.68 9.63
CA LYS A 106 -5.95 -4.36 8.76
C LYS A 106 -7.16 -5.25 9.02
N PHE A 107 -6.94 -6.56 9.16
CA PHE A 107 -8.01 -7.56 9.17
C PHE A 107 -8.33 -8.08 10.58
N ASN A 108 -7.34 -8.14 11.48
CA ASN A 108 -7.47 -8.62 12.85
C ASN A 108 -7.28 -7.46 13.86
N GLN A 109 -8.20 -6.49 13.82
CA GLN A 109 -8.16 -5.23 14.59
C GLN A 109 -8.20 -5.38 16.13
N THR A 110 -8.19 -6.62 16.66
CA THR A 110 -8.22 -6.93 18.10
C THR A 110 -6.97 -6.45 18.84
N SER A 111 -5.84 -6.32 18.13
CA SER A 111 -4.53 -5.95 18.68
C SER A 111 -4.23 -4.45 18.60
N LEU A 112 -5.16 -3.63 18.13
CA LEU A 112 -5.02 -2.17 18.11
C LEU A 112 -5.19 -1.61 19.53
N ASN A 113 -4.43 -0.56 19.85
CA ASN A 113 -4.58 0.16 21.11
C ASN A 113 -5.98 0.82 21.23
N GLU A 114 -6.33 1.30 22.42
CA GLU A 114 -7.66 1.86 22.68
C GLU A 114 -7.94 3.13 21.86
N GLU A 115 -6.93 3.99 21.68
CA GLU A 115 -7.09 5.26 20.96
C GLU A 115 -7.36 5.04 19.46
N ILE A 116 -6.60 4.18 18.79
CA ILE A 116 -6.83 3.82 17.39
C ILE A 116 -8.16 3.08 17.23
N ARG A 117 -8.53 2.23 18.20
CA ARG A 117 -9.83 1.54 18.18
C ARG A 117 -11.00 2.52 18.26
N ASP A 118 -10.89 3.55 19.11
CA ASP A 118 -11.89 4.60 19.22
C ASP A 118 -11.97 5.44 17.92
N ILE A 119 -10.83 5.74 17.29
CA ILE A 119 -10.81 6.40 15.97
C ILE A 119 -11.43 5.50 14.89
N ASN A 120 -11.11 4.20 14.86
CA ASN A 120 -11.71 3.26 13.93
C ASN A 120 -13.24 3.24 14.09
N ASN A 121 -13.73 3.16 15.33
CA ASN A 121 -15.16 3.23 15.62
C ASN A 121 -15.79 4.56 15.14
N TYR A 122 -15.08 5.68 15.29
CA TYR A 122 -15.52 6.97 14.73
C TYR A 122 -15.70 6.91 13.21
N PHE A 123 -14.75 6.31 12.48
CA PHE A 123 -14.84 6.14 11.03
C PHE A 123 -15.93 5.14 10.62
N GLU A 124 -16.10 4.02 11.35
CA GLU A 124 -17.15 3.03 11.08
C GLU A 124 -18.57 3.58 11.30
N ASN A 125 -18.76 4.33 12.39
CA ASN A 125 -20.07 4.89 12.73
C ASN A 125 -20.58 5.85 11.67
N GLY A 126 -19.68 6.55 10.95
CA GLY A 126 -19.99 7.38 9.78
C GLY A 126 -20.87 8.63 10.02
N LYS A 127 -21.54 8.76 11.18
CA LYS A 127 -22.51 9.85 11.45
C LYS A 127 -21.94 11.26 11.32
N ASN A 128 -20.65 11.42 11.60
CA ASN A 128 -19.96 12.72 11.57
C ASN A 128 -19.10 12.91 10.32
N LEU A 129 -19.12 11.94 9.40
CA LEU A 129 -18.34 11.96 8.17
C LEU A 129 -19.24 12.26 6.98
N TYR A 130 -18.80 13.18 6.14
CA TYR A 130 -19.47 13.47 4.89
C TYR A 130 -19.32 12.27 3.95
N GLN A 131 -20.45 11.77 3.47
CA GLN A 131 -20.50 10.66 2.53
C GLN A 131 -20.31 11.19 1.10
N PHE A 132 -19.22 10.78 0.46
CA PHE A 132 -18.99 11.00 -0.98
C PHE A 132 -19.46 9.79 -1.79
N LEU A 133 -18.82 9.50 -2.93
CA LEU A 133 -19.05 8.27 -3.69
C LEU A 133 -18.75 7.03 -2.83
N ASP A 134 -17.50 6.89 -2.37
CA ASP A 134 -17.13 5.80 -1.47
C ASP A 134 -17.42 6.18 -0.02
N ARG A 135 -17.94 5.21 0.74
CA ARG A 135 -18.09 5.35 2.19
C ARG A 135 -16.72 5.32 2.85
N THR A 136 -16.46 6.33 3.68
CA THR A 136 -15.27 6.37 4.51
C THR A 136 -15.32 5.23 5.54
N HIS A 137 -14.25 4.43 5.60
CA HIS A 137 -14.11 3.26 6.48
C HIS A 137 -12.80 3.38 7.26
N SER A 138 -12.71 2.72 8.42
CA SER A 138 -11.50 2.67 9.26
C SER A 138 -10.24 2.24 8.49
N ASN A 139 -10.35 1.31 7.53
CA ASN A 139 -9.23 0.85 6.71
C ASN A 139 -8.57 1.99 5.92
N MET A 140 -9.34 2.98 5.46
CA MET A 140 -8.76 4.15 4.80
C MET A 140 -7.89 4.95 5.78
N PHE A 141 -8.36 5.15 7.01
CA PHE A 141 -7.59 5.84 8.05
C PHE A 141 -6.31 5.05 8.40
N LEU A 142 -6.42 3.74 8.61
CA LEU A 142 -5.26 2.88 8.86
C LEU A 142 -4.25 2.96 7.71
N ASP A 143 -4.70 2.89 6.46
CA ASP A 143 -3.84 3.01 5.28
C ASP A 143 -3.08 4.35 5.25
N LEU A 144 -3.72 5.44 5.69
CA LEU A 144 -3.09 6.76 5.77
C LEU A 144 -2.01 6.80 6.85
N VAL A 145 -2.31 6.30 8.05
CA VAL A 145 -1.34 6.31 9.17
C VAL A 145 -0.15 5.40 8.86
N ILE A 146 -0.42 4.19 8.34
CA ILE A 146 0.62 3.26 7.90
C ILE A 146 1.54 3.95 6.89
N ASN A 147 0.97 4.60 5.88
CA ASN A 147 1.76 5.27 4.86
C ASN A 147 2.46 6.54 5.35
N GLN A 148 1.91 7.27 6.31
CA GLN A 148 2.60 8.40 6.96
C GLN A 148 3.88 7.93 7.67
N MET A 149 3.84 6.76 8.30
CA MET A 149 4.99 6.17 8.99
C MET A 149 5.97 5.45 8.05
N ALA A 150 5.49 4.96 6.91
CA ALA A 150 6.25 4.17 5.96
C ALA A 150 7.02 5.00 4.92
N TYR A 151 6.55 6.22 4.64
CA TYR A 151 7.05 7.11 3.58
C TYR A 151 7.12 6.40 2.20
N PRO A 152 5.98 5.97 1.63
CA PRO A 152 5.94 5.28 0.35
C PRO A 152 6.27 6.20 -0.82
N LEU A 153 6.86 5.62 -1.85
CA LEU A 153 7.09 6.28 -3.13
C LEU A 153 6.01 5.84 -4.12
N HIS A 154 5.01 6.71 -4.33
CA HIS A 154 3.92 6.48 -5.27
C HIS A 154 4.35 6.84 -6.68
N TYR A 155 4.09 5.96 -7.64
CA TYR A 155 4.36 6.26 -9.05
C TYR A 155 3.25 7.11 -9.65
N ASN A 156 3.61 8.11 -10.46
CA ASN A 156 2.66 8.88 -11.24
C ASN A 156 2.39 8.20 -12.58
N SER A 157 1.25 7.52 -12.70
CA SER A 157 0.85 6.75 -13.88
C SER A 157 0.80 7.60 -15.16
N SER A 158 0.46 8.88 -15.04
CA SER A 158 0.37 9.81 -16.18
C SER A 158 1.74 10.36 -16.62
N ALA A 159 2.71 10.40 -15.70
CA ALA A 159 4.07 10.86 -15.98
C ALA A 159 5.02 9.75 -16.43
N ILE A 160 4.60 8.47 -16.34
CA ILE A 160 5.39 7.34 -16.83
C ILE A 160 5.56 7.46 -18.34
N ARG A 161 6.78 7.20 -18.82
CA ARG A 161 7.11 7.12 -20.25
C ARG A 161 7.74 5.77 -20.53
N ARG A 162 7.36 5.15 -21.64
CA ARG A 162 7.83 3.80 -21.99
C ARG A 162 8.17 3.76 -23.47
N TYR A 163 9.33 3.21 -23.77
CA TYR A 163 9.89 3.18 -25.11
C TYR A 163 10.33 1.77 -25.48
N LEU A 164 10.14 1.46 -26.76
CA LEU A 164 10.66 0.29 -27.43
C LEU A 164 11.61 0.78 -28.51
N TYR A 165 12.88 0.36 -28.48
CA TYR A 165 13.86 0.74 -29.50
C TYR A 165 14.69 -0.46 -29.94
N LYS A 166 15.43 -0.32 -31.05
CA LYS A 166 16.28 -1.38 -31.58
C LYS A 166 17.76 -1.01 -31.43
N ALA A 167 18.47 -1.74 -30.58
CA ALA A 167 19.93 -1.65 -30.49
C ALA A 167 20.55 -2.71 -31.40
N LYS A 168 21.12 -2.30 -32.55
CA LYS A 168 21.66 -3.21 -33.59
C LYS A 168 20.58 -4.17 -34.09
N SER A 169 20.56 -5.41 -33.59
CA SER A 169 19.57 -6.45 -33.94
C SER A 169 18.59 -6.78 -32.80
N LYS A 170 18.86 -6.30 -31.57
CA LYS A 170 18.07 -6.65 -30.38
C LYS A 170 17.01 -5.59 -30.09
N LYS A 171 15.80 -6.04 -29.75
CA LYS A 171 14.74 -5.18 -29.20
C LYS A 171 15.08 -4.86 -27.75
N MET A 172 15.03 -3.58 -27.42
CA MET A 172 15.31 -3.04 -26.09
C MET A 172 14.08 -2.32 -25.55
N PHE A 173 13.93 -2.30 -24.24
CA PHE A 173 12.83 -1.64 -23.54
C PHE A 173 13.41 -0.60 -22.58
N LEU A 174 12.81 0.59 -22.54
CA LEU A 174 13.15 1.65 -21.59
C LEU A 174 11.85 2.14 -20.95
N ASP A 175 11.72 1.97 -19.64
CA ASP A 175 10.58 2.44 -18.87
C ASP A 175 11.06 3.48 -17.86
N ILE A 176 10.62 4.72 -17.98
CA ILE A 176 10.90 5.82 -17.05
C ILE A 176 9.72 5.92 -16.10
N THR A 177 9.97 5.68 -14.81
CA THR A 177 8.94 5.78 -13.75
C THR A 177 9.24 6.96 -12.86
N VAL A 178 8.29 7.88 -12.76
CA VAL A 178 8.34 9.03 -11.83
C VAL A 178 7.71 8.62 -10.51
N LEU A 179 8.46 8.77 -9.43
CA LEU A 179 8.04 8.47 -8.07
C LEU A 179 7.92 9.76 -7.26
N ASP A 180 6.88 9.85 -6.44
CA ASP A 180 6.60 10.98 -5.55
C ASP A 180 6.19 10.44 -4.18
N GLU A 181 6.64 11.10 -3.11
CA GLU A 181 6.27 10.77 -1.72
C GLU A 181 4.86 11.23 -1.39
N CYS A 182 4.28 12.13 -2.19
CA CYS A 182 2.98 12.76 -1.94
C CYS A 182 2.85 13.32 -0.51
N ARG A 183 3.95 13.91 0.00
CA ARG A 183 4.08 14.42 1.37
C ARG A 183 2.92 15.31 1.80
N TYR A 184 2.38 16.10 0.89
CA TYR A 184 1.24 16.98 1.14
C TYR A 184 -0.01 16.27 1.69
N ILE A 185 -0.24 14.98 1.37
CA ILE A 185 -1.36 14.21 1.94
C ILE A 185 -1.03 13.77 3.38
N TYR A 186 0.19 13.29 3.59
CA TYR A 186 0.60 12.69 4.86
C TYR A 186 0.99 13.72 5.92
N GLU A 187 1.55 14.86 5.52
CA GLU A 187 1.84 15.99 6.40
C GLU A 187 0.56 16.71 6.84
N TRP A 188 -0.52 16.60 6.07
CA TRP A 188 -1.83 17.12 6.45
C TRP A 188 -2.56 16.24 7.46
N LEU A 189 -2.15 14.97 7.64
CA LEU A 189 -2.77 14.08 8.61
C LEU A 189 -2.43 14.57 10.03
N PRO A 190 -3.44 14.90 10.86
CA PRO A 190 -3.21 15.42 12.20
C PRO A 190 -2.62 14.33 13.10
N ALA A 191 -2.09 14.75 14.26
CA ALA A 191 -1.71 13.81 15.31
C ALA A 191 -2.90 12.91 15.69
N ILE A 192 -2.63 11.66 16.07
CA ILE A 192 -3.65 10.61 16.33
C ILE A 192 -4.79 11.13 17.24
N HIS A 193 -4.45 11.74 18.38
CA HIS A 193 -5.42 12.30 19.34
C HIS A 193 -6.30 13.44 18.77
N GLN A 194 -5.88 14.10 17.69
CA GLN A 194 -6.61 15.20 17.05
C GLN A 194 -7.45 14.75 15.84
N VAL A 195 -7.30 13.50 15.37
CA VAL A 195 -7.98 12.99 14.17
C VAL A 195 -9.49 13.22 14.22
N LYS A 196 -10.15 12.83 15.30
CA LYS A 196 -11.62 13.01 15.44
C LYS A 196 -12.04 14.48 15.37
N SER A 197 -11.23 15.38 15.93
CA SER A 197 -11.50 16.83 15.91
C SER A 197 -11.32 17.39 14.50
N ALA A 198 -10.22 17.08 13.83
CA ALA A 198 -9.96 17.52 12.47
C ALA A 198 -11.02 17.01 11.49
N PHE A 199 -11.33 15.71 11.54
CA PHE A 199 -12.36 15.11 10.70
C PHE A 199 -13.78 15.52 11.10
N SER A 200 -14.01 16.20 12.23
CA SER A 200 -15.33 16.80 12.49
C SER A 200 -15.59 18.06 11.66
N ASN A 201 -14.54 18.69 11.11
CA ASN A 201 -14.65 19.87 10.26
C ASN A 201 -14.93 19.45 8.79
N PRO A 202 -16.09 19.80 8.22
CA PRO A 202 -16.43 19.42 6.85
C PRO A 202 -15.43 19.94 5.81
N SER A 203 -14.96 21.19 5.94
CA SER A 203 -14.00 21.76 4.98
C SER A 203 -12.70 20.97 4.95
N TRP A 204 -12.26 20.50 6.12
CA TRP A 204 -11.07 19.66 6.23
C TRP A 204 -11.31 18.29 5.58
N GLN A 205 -12.46 17.66 5.85
CA GLN A 205 -12.84 16.38 5.21
C GLN A 205 -12.84 16.49 3.67
N TYR A 206 -13.38 17.59 3.12
CA TYR A 206 -13.45 17.79 1.67
C TYR A 206 -12.04 17.84 1.06
N ILE A 207 -11.20 18.78 1.50
CA ILE A 207 -9.89 18.96 0.87
C ILE A 207 -9.06 17.67 0.98
N PHE A 208 -9.07 17.04 2.16
CA PHE A 208 -8.33 15.82 2.41
C PHE A 208 -8.80 14.65 1.53
N ARG A 209 -10.12 14.44 1.44
CA ARG A 209 -10.70 13.36 0.63
C ARG A 209 -10.48 13.57 -0.86
N PHE A 210 -10.53 14.80 -1.36
CA PHE A 210 -10.23 15.10 -2.77
C PHE A 210 -8.75 14.87 -3.11
N ALA A 211 -7.83 15.21 -2.21
CA ALA A 211 -6.41 14.87 -2.40
C ALA A 211 -6.20 13.35 -2.44
N LEU A 212 -6.87 12.62 -1.55
CA LEU A 212 -6.81 11.16 -1.50
C LEU A 212 -7.41 10.50 -2.75
N ASP A 213 -8.52 11.03 -3.29
CA ASP A 213 -9.14 10.56 -4.54
C ASP A 213 -8.13 10.58 -5.71
N GLY A 214 -7.35 11.68 -5.83
CA GLY A 214 -6.28 11.79 -6.82
C GLY A 214 -5.21 10.72 -6.65
N LEU A 215 -4.80 10.43 -5.41
CA LEU A 215 -3.84 9.37 -5.11
C LEU A 215 -4.38 7.98 -5.47
N VAL A 216 -5.62 7.68 -5.08
CA VAL A 216 -6.29 6.39 -5.35
C VAL A 216 -6.39 6.16 -6.85
N LYS A 217 -6.93 7.12 -7.61
CA LYS A 217 -7.16 6.97 -9.06
C LYS A 217 -5.88 6.86 -9.87
N ASN A 218 -4.77 7.39 -9.34
CA ASN A 218 -3.48 7.26 -9.98
C ASN A 218 -2.89 5.84 -9.87
N ARG A 219 -3.28 5.06 -8.84
CA ARG A 219 -2.75 3.70 -8.59
C ARG A 219 -3.77 2.57 -8.78
N TYR A 220 -5.07 2.90 -8.84
CA TYR A 220 -6.19 1.95 -8.78
C TYR A 220 -6.04 0.73 -9.69
N LEU A 221 -5.59 0.92 -10.94
CA LEU A 221 -5.47 -0.14 -11.94
C LEU A 221 -4.26 -1.05 -11.76
N TYR A 222 -3.28 -0.63 -10.95
CA TYR A 222 -1.94 -1.23 -10.93
C TYR A 222 -1.50 -1.66 -9.52
N ASN A 223 -2.19 -1.21 -8.47
CA ASN A 223 -1.89 -1.62 -7.10
C ASN A 223 -3.16 -1.66 -6.27
N ASN A 224 -3.39 -2.79 -5.60
CA ASN A 224 -4.58 -3.09 -4.82
C ASN A 224 -4.31 -3.21 -3.32
N GLU A 225 -3.10 -2.88 -2.85
CA GLU A 225 -2.70 -3.13 -1.46
C GLU A 225 -3.25 -2.11 -0.46
N PHE A 226 -3.40 -0.86 -0.89
CA PHE A 226 -3.84 0.26 -0.07
C PHE A 226 -4.94 1.04 -0.78
N PHE A 227 -5.80 1.67 0.01
CA PHE A 227 -6.81 2.65 -0.41
C PHE A 227 -7.92 2.10 -1.33
N PHE A 228 -8.53 0.97 -0.97
CA PHE A 228 -9.59 0.34 -1.78
C PHE A 228 -10.91 1.14 -1.87
N GLN A 229 -11.07 2.22 -1.09
CA GLN A 229 -12.33 2.99 -0.93
C GLN A 229 -12.11 4.51 -0.73
N GLY A 230 -11.20 5.09 -1.50
CA GLY A 230 -10.84 6.51 -1.40
C GLY A 230 -11.55 7.44 -2.38
N SER A 231 -12.47 6.93 -3.21
CA SER A 231 -13.02 7.71 -4.32
C SER A 231 -14.08 8.69 -3.85
N VAL A 232 -14.00 9.92 -4.33
CA VAL A 232 -14.94 11.00 -4.01
C VAL A 232 -15.94 11.21 -5.15
N ILE A 233 -15.48 11.10 -6.39
CA ILE A 233 -16.27 11.36 -7.61
C ILE A 233 -16.16 10.16 -8.55
N SER A 234 -17.23 9.87 -9.32
CA SER A 234 -17.24 8.76 -10.29
C SER A 234 -16.12 8.90 -11.32
N ASN A 235 -15.63 7.75 -11.80
CA ASN A 235 -14.63 7.66 -12.85
C ASN A 235 -15.15 8.15 -14.21
N ASP A 236 -16.47 8.26 -14.37
CA ASP A 236 -17.12 8.73 -15.60
C ASP A 236 -17.03 10.26 -15.77
N ILE A 237 -16.66 10.98 -14.72
CA ILE A 237 -16.57 12.44 -14.74
C ILE A 237 -15.17 12.84 -15.22
N GLU A 238 -15.12 13.74 -16.20
CA GLU A 238 -13.87 14.25 -16.75
C GLU A 238 -12.99 14.86 -15.65
N GLY A 239 -11.68 14.58 -15.71
CA GLY A 239 -10.71 14.96 -14.68
C GLY A 239 -10.63 13.97 -13.51
N PHE A 240 -11.67 13.18 -13.27
CA PHE A 240 -11.80 12.23 -12.16
C PHE A 240 -11.72 10.77 -12.59
N SER A 241 -11.28 10.49 -13.83
CA SER A 241 -11.05 9.13 -14.31
C SER A 241 -9.77 8.52 -13.73
N ASN A 242 -9.77 7.19 -13.60
CA ASN A 242 -8.56 6.41 -13.31
C ASN A 242 -7.45 6.73 -14.32
N LYS A 243 -6.20 6.78 -13.83
CA LYS A 243 -5.04 7.02 -14.69
C LYS A 243 -4.50 5.70 -15.22
N THR A 244 -4.21 5.67 -16.51
CA THR A 244 -3.60 4.54 -17.19
C THR A 244 -2.17 4.86 -17.58
N ILE A 245 -1.31 3.86 -17.49
CA ILE A 245 0.06 3.92 -17.98
C ILE A 245 0.05 3.75 -19.50
N VAL A 246 0.71 4.67 -20.19
CA VAL A 246 0.81 4.64 -21.66
C VAL A 246 1.49 3.36 -22.17
N GLU A 247 1.09 2.93 -23.36
CA GLU A 247 1.79 1.86 -24.07
C GLU A 247 3.19 2.29 -24.50
N ARG A 248 4.01 1.32 -24.91
CA ARG A 248 5.38 1.59 -25.34
C ARG A 248 5.40 2.24 -26.71
N GLU A 249 5.96 3.44 -26.78
CA GLU A 249 6.22 4.13 -28.03
C GLU A 249 7.43 3.51 -28.73
N VAL A 250 7.33 3.28 -30.04
CA VAL A 250 8.42 2.74 -30.84
C VAL A 250 9.32 3.88 -31.31
N ILE A 251 10.57 3.87 -30.88
CA ILE A 251 11.61 4.80 -31.35
C ILE A 251 12.48 4.06 -32.36
N TYR A 252 12.60 4.66 -33.55
CA TYR A 252 13.42 4.16 -34.66
C TYR A 252 14.87 4.63 -34.56
#